data_AF-A0A151UI14-F1
#
_entry.id   AF-A0A151UI14-F1
#
_cell.length_a   1.000
_cell.length_b   1.000
_cell.length_c   1.000
_cell.angle_alpha   90.00
_cell.angle_beta   90.00
_cell.angle_gamma   90.00
#
_symmetry.space_group_name_H-M   'P 1'
#
loop_
_entity.id
_entity.type
_entity.pdbx_description
1 polymer ?
#
loop_
_entity_poly.entity_id
_entity_poly.type
_entity_poly.pdbx_seq_one_letter_code
_entity_poly.pdbx_strand_id
1 'polypeptide(L)'
;MGYTTCSHNFARRLEQFHEISPKIHRWIDGILLEKWSLAHDDKGRRYGHMTTNLSEAVNKILKGARNLPIIALVKCTYARLVEYFIQRLGQANAELAVGQRY
;
A
#
# COMPACT_ATOMS: atom_id res chain seq x y z
N MET A 1 1.55 -10.63 -1.40
CA MET A 1 1.62 -11.50 -0.21
C MET A 1 1.76 -10.67 1.06
N GLY A 2 2.82 -9.88 1.21
CA GLY A 2 3.06 -9.09 2.43
C GLY A 2 2.04 -7.98 2.77
N TYR A 3 1.10 -7.64 1.89
CA TYR A 3 0.10 -6.57 2.12
C TYR A 3 -1.30 -7.08 2.51
N THR A 4 -1.53 -8.38 2.55
CA THR A 4 -2.82 -8.88 3.03
C THR A 4 -2.83 -8.83 4.55
N THR A 5 -3.93 -8.37 5.14
CA THR A 5 -4.20 -8.43 6.58
C THR A 5 -4.75 -9.80 7.01
N CYS A 6 -5.15 -10.64 6.05
CA CYS A 6 -5.77 -11.94 6.30
C CYS A 6 -4.72 -13.06 6.33
N SER A 7 -4.54 -13.70 7.49
CA SER A 7 -3.53 -14.76 7.70
C SER A 7 -3.75 -15.99 6.82
N HIS A 8 -5.02 -16.40 6.59
CA HIS A 8 -5.32 -17.51 5.68
C HIS A 8 -4.88 -17.20 4.24
N ASN A 9 -5.22 -16.01 3.73
CA ASN A 9 -4.83 -15.59 2.39
C ASN A 9 -3.31 -15.41 2.25
N PHE A 10 -2.64 -15.02 3.34
CA PHE A 10 -1.19 -14.97 3.40
C PHE A 10 -0.59 -16.37 3.26
N ALA A 11 -0.99 -17.32 4.12
CA ALA A 11 -0.46 -18.69 4.15
C ALA A 11 -0.61 -19.39 2.79
N ARG A 12 -1.81 -19.37 2.20
CA ARG A 12 -2.07 -19.96 0.89
C ARG A 12 -1.17 -19.39 -0.21
N ARG A 13 -0.91 -18.09 -0.19
CA ARG A 13 -0.01 -17.44 -1.17
C ARG A 13 1.46 -17.77 -0.88
N LEU A 14 1.84 -17.90 0.39
CA LEU A 14 3.19 -18.29 0.78
C LEU A 14 3.54 -19.69 0.28
N GLU A 15 2.63 -20.64 0.46
CA GLU A 15 2.77 -22.01 -0.08
C GLU A 15 2.96 -22.00 -1.61
N GLN A 16 2.12 -21.27 -2.35
CA GLN A 16 2.28 -21.13 -3.80
C GLN A 16 3.65 -20.56 -4.21
N PHE A 17 4.24 -19.71 -3.37
CA PHE A 17 5.53 -19.09 -3.63
C PHE A 17 6.70 -20.02 -3.29
N HIS A 18 6.51 -20.93 -2.33
CA HIS A 18 7.48 -21.97 -1.99
C HIS A 18 7.69 -22.97 -3.14
N GLU A 19 6.65 -23.24 -3.92
CA GLU A 19 6.71 -24.10 -5.11
C GLU A 19 7.55 -23.53 -6.26
N ILE A 20 7.85 -22.23 -6.26
CA ILE A 20 8.60 -21.58 -7.37
C ILE A 20 10.06 -22.02 -7.37
N SER A 21 10.69 -22.11 -6.19
CA SER A 21 12.10 -22.51 -6.09
C SER A 21 12.48 -22.86 -4.66
N PRO A 22 13.17 -24.01 -4.44
CA PRO A 22 13.73 -24.37 -3.13
C PRO A 22 14.74 -23.35 -2.58
N LYS A 23 15.35 -22.53 -3.44
CA LYS A 23 16.27 -21.46 -3.03
C LYS A 23 15.50 -20.25 -2.49
N ILE A 24 14.38 -19.90 -3.13
CA ILE A 24 13.52 -18.79 -2.71
C ILE A 24 12.80 -19.17 -1.41
N HIS A 25 12.31 -20.41 -1.31
CA HIS A 25 11.72 -20.95 -0.08
C HIS A 25 12.68 -20.82 1.12
N ARG A 26 13.92 -21.31 0.99
CA ARG A 26 14.93 -21.17 2.06
C ARG A 26 15.26 -19.72 2.40
N TRP A 27 15.27 -18.84 1.39
CA TRP A 27 15.54 -17.43 1.61
C TRP A 27 14.41 -16.73 2.36
N ILE A 28 13.15 -17.00 2.00
CA ILE A 28 12.00 -16.30 2.59
C ILE A 28 11.69 -16.79 4.01
N ASP A 29 11.87 -18.08 4.28
CA ASP A 29 11.74 -18.65 5.64
C ASP A 29 12.83 -18.15 6.60
N GLY A 30 13.96 -17.66 6.06
CA GLY A 30 15.01 -17.02 6.84
C GLY A 30 14.66 -15.62 7.34
N ILE A 31 13.54 -15.03 6.89
CA ILE A 31 13.10 -13.69 7.28
C ILE A 31 11.86 -13.83 8.18
N LEU A 32 11.98 -13.38 9.43
CA LEU A 32 10.85 -13.34 10.38
C LEU A 32 9.60 -12.73 9.73
N LEU A 33 8.45 -13.41 9.82
CA LEU A 33 7.20 -12.99 9.17
C LEU A 33 6.77 -11.58 9.57
N GLU A 34 6.92 -11.22 10.84
CA GLU A 34 6.69 -9.87 11.38
C GLU A 34 7.52 -8.79 10.67
N LYS A 35 8.62 -9.18 10.00
CA LYS A 35 9.50 -8.26 9.26
C LYS A 35 8.99 -7.90 7.86
N TRP A 36 8.02 -8.62 7.30
CA TRP A 36 7.61 -8.40 5.90
C TRP A 36 6.15 -8.76 5.56
N SER A 37 5.41 -9.36 6.49
CA SER A 37 3.99 -9.67 6.34
C SER A 37 3.12 -8.81 7.24
N LEU A 38 2.16 -8.10 6.64
CA LEU A 38 1.17 -7.31 7.35
C LEU A 38 0.20 -8.19 8.16
N ALA A 39 -0.10 -9.41 7.72
CA ALA A 39 -0.90 -10.37 8.46
C ALA A 39 -0.24 -10.88 9.75
N HIS A 40 1.06 -10.62 9.91
CA HIS A 40 1.87 -10.96 11.09
C HIS A 40 2.51 -9.69 11.70
N ASP A 41 1.99 -8.49 11.40
CA ASP A 41 2.43 -7.25 12.05
C ASP A 41 1.59 -6.98 13.30
N ASP A 42 1.81 -7.79 14.33
CA ASP A 42 1.00 -7.86 15.56
C ASP A 42 0.97 -6.52 16.32
N LYS A 43 1.98 -5.68 16.12
CA LYS A 43 2.12 -4.37 16.75
C LYS A 43 1.56 -3.24 15.90
N GLY A 44 1.06 -3.53 14.70
CA GLY A 44 0.43 -2.57 13.79
C GLY A 44 1.33 -1.38 13.44
N ARG A 45 2.66 -1.59 13.35
CA ARG A 45 3.62 -0.48 13.19
C ARG A 45 3.91 -0.13 11.74
N ARG A 46 3.41 -0.90 10.78
CA ARG A 46 3.66 -0.68 9.35
C ARG A 46 2.47 0.00 8.67
N TYR A 47 2.43 1.34 8.77
CA TYR A 47 1.55 2.16 7.95
C TYR A 47 2.23 2.71 6.68
N GLY A 48 3.38 2.14 6.28
CA GLY A 48 4.19 2.66 5.17
C GLY A 48 4.07 1.87 3.88
N HIS A 49 4.04 2.55 2.74
CA HIS A 49 4.26 1.94 1.44
C HIS A 49 5.69 1.41 1.35
N MET A 50 5.84 0.10 1.10
CA MET A 50 7.13 -0.56 0.89
C MET A 50 7.78 -0.19 -0.46
N THR A 51 7.28 0.85 -1.15
CA THR A 51 7.80 1.27 -2.45
C THR A 51 8.73 2.47 -2.27
N THR A 52 9.99 2.32 -2.67
CA THR A 52 10.98 3.40 -2.71
C THR A 52 10.66 4.46 -3.77
N ASN A 53 9.68 4.19 -4.64
CA ASN A 53 9.33 5.04 -5.78
C ASN A 53 8.33 6.16 -5.45
N LEU A 54 7.96 6.35 -4.18
CA LEU A 54 6.93 7.34 -3.84
C LEU A 54 7.34 8.74 -4.28
N SER A 55 8.61 9.11 -4.09
CA SER A 55 9.17 10.38 -4.56
C SER A 55 9.10 10.51 -6.09
N GLU A 56 9.37 9.44 -6.84
CA GLU A 56 9.26 9.42 -8.30
C GLU A 56 7.81 9.53 -8.78
N ALA A 57 6.89 8.83 -8.13
CA ALA A 57 5.46 8.89 -8.42
C ALA A 57 4.92 10.30 -8.20
N VAL A 58 5.28 10.92 -7.07
CA VAL A 58 4.95 12.33 -6.77
C VAL A 58 5.59 13.26 -7.82
N ASN A 59 6.86 13.04 -8.19
CA ASN A 59 7.52 13.81 -9.23
C ASN A 59 6.86 13.69 -10.61
N LYS A 60 6.25 12.54 -10.94
CA LYS A 60 5.46 12.35 -12.16
C LYS A 60 4.15 13.12 -12.10
N ILE A 61 3.43 13.04 -10.97
CA ILE A 61 2.18 13.79 -10.73
C ILE A 61 2.41 15.29 -10.87
N LEU A 62 3.53 15.79 -10.35
CA LEU A 62 3.87 17.21 -10.37
C LEU A 62 4.56 17.67 -11.66
N LYS A 63 4.83 16.78 -12.62
CA LYS A 63 5.62 17.10 -13.83
C LYS A 63 5.06 18.31 -14.60
N GLY A 64 3.74 18.41 -14.76
CA GLY A 64 3.08 19.53 -15.44
C GLY A 64 3.04 20.83 -14.64
N ALA A 65 3.36 20.79 -13.34
CA ALA A 65 3.24 21.92 -12.43
C ALA A 65 4.61 22.47 -11.95
N ARG A 66 5.74 21.88 -12.39
CA ARG A 66 7.09 22.22 -11.90
C ARG A 66 7.49 23.67 -12.12
N ASN A 67 6.94 24.33 -13.14
CA ASN A 67 7.23 25.72 -13.47
C ASN A 67 6.37 26.72 -12.66
N LEU A 68 5.47 26.22 -11.79
CA LEU A 68 4.64 27.07 -10.96
C LEU A 68 5.40 27.51 -9.70
N PRO A 69 5.07 28.68 -9.13
CA PRO A 69 5.56 29.08 -7.81
C PRO A 69 5.24 28.02 -6.76
N ILE A 70 6.11 27.89 -5.74
CA ILE A 70 5.94 26.87 -4.69
C ILE A 70 4.58 26.97 -3.99
N ILE A 71 4.06 28.18 -3.81
CA ILE A 71 2.73 28.43 -3.22
C ILE A 71 1.63 27.81 -4.09
N ALA A 72 1.72 27.95 -5.41
CA ALA A 72 0.76 27.36 -6.34
C ALA A 72 0.85 25.83 -6.34
N LEU A 73 2.06 25.27 -6.30
CA LEU A 73 2.27 23.82 -6.15
C LEU A 73 1.63 23.25 -4.89
N VAL A 74 1.82 23.92 -3.75
CA VAL A 74 1.21 23.51 -2.47
C VAL A 74 -0.31 23.57 -2.55
N LYS A 75 -0.88 24.67 -3.07
CA LYS A 75 -2.33 24.82 -3.24
C LYS A 75 -2.93 23.75 -4.15
N CYS A 76 -2.30 23.48 -5.30
CA CYS A 76 -2.73 22.43 -6.23
C CYS A 76 -2.67 21.04 -5.59
N THR A 77 -1.60 20.73 -4.87
CA THR A 77 -1.44 19.44 -4.20
C THR A 77 -2.52 19.25 -3.13
N TYR A 78 -2.74 20.28 -2.30
CA TYR A 78 -3.79 20.25 -1.27
C TYR A 78 -5.18 20.03 -1.88
N ALA A 79 -5.55 20.80 -2.90
CA ALA A 79 -6.85 20.67 -3.55
C ALA A 79 -7.08 19.26 -4.11
N ARG A 80 -6.08 18.69 -4.80
CA ARG A 80 -6.17 17.32 -5.34
C ARG A 80 -6.27 16.25 -4.25
N LEU A 81 -5.56 16.41 -3.13
CA LEU A 81 -5.64 15.48 -2.01
C LEU A 81 -7.03 15.52 -1.36
N VAL A 82 -7.58 16.71 -1.13
CA VAL A 82 -8.94 16.89 -0.58
C VAL A 82 -9.97 16.22 -1.47
N GLU A 83 -9.95 16.48 -2.78
CA GLU A 83 -10.84 15.86 -3.75
C GLU A 83 -10.74 14.32 -3.72
N TYR A 84 -9.52 13.79 -3.74
CA TYR A 84 -9.28 12.35 -3.68
C TYR A 84 -9.86 11.71 -2.42
N PHE A 85 -9.62 12.30 -1.25
CA PHE A 85 -10.12 11.74 0.01
C PHE A 85 -11.65 11.82 0.13
N ILE A 86 -12.27 12.88 -0.39
CA ILE A 86 -13.73 12.97 -0.44
C ILE A 86 -14.31 11.85 -1.31
N GLN A 87 -13.76 11.64 -2.50
CA GLN A 87 -14.19 10.55 -3.39
C GLN A 87 -13.98 9.18 -2.74
N ARG A 88 -12.83 8.96 -2.10
CA ARG A 88 -12.49 7.70 -1.44
C ARG A 88 -13.42 7.41 -0.26
N LEU A 89 -13.75 8.42 0.54
CA LEU A 89 -14.72 8.30 1.62
C LEU A 89 -16.10 7.94 1.09
N GLY A 90 -16.53 8.58 0.00
CA GLY A 90 -17.79 8.24 -0.68
C GLY A 90 -17.84 6.78 -1.13
N GLN A 91 -16.76 6.28 -1.74
CA GLN A 91 -16.63 4.87 -2.15
C GLN A 91 -16.70 3.93 -0.94
N ALA A 92 -15.91 4.20 0.11
CA ALA A 92 -15.89 3.37 1.31
C ALA A 92 -17.28 3.30 1.97
N ASN A 93 -18.01 4.42 2.04
CA ASN A 93 -19.37 4.45 2.57
C ASN A 93 -20.35 3.64 1.70
N ALA A 94 -20.22 3.71 0.36
CA ALA A 94 -21.03 2.89 -0.54
C ALA A 94 -20.75 1.39 -0.37
N GLU A 95 -19.49 1.00 -0.23
CA GLU A 95 -19.08 -0.40 0.00
C GLU A 95 -19.62 -0.92 1.34
N LEU A 96 -19.58 -0.09 2.40
CA LEU A 96 -20.19 -0.40 3.70
C LEU A 96 -21.72 -0.57 3.61
N ALA A 97 -22.40 0.27 2.83
CA ALA A 97 -23.85 0.18 2.63
C ALA A 97 -24.27 -1.12 1.90
N VAL A 98 -23.39 -1.66 1.05
CA VAL A 98 -23.60 -2.95 0.34
C VAL A 98 -23.20 -4.15 1.22
N GLY A 99 -22.74 -3.93 2.45
CA GLY A 99 -22.38 -4.99 3.40
C GLY A 99 -21.00 -5.60 3.16
N GLN A 100 -20.18 -5.02 2.28
CA GLN A 100 -18.77 -5.39 2.17
C GLN A 100 -18.02 -4.82 3.38
N ARG A 101 -17.66 -5.70 4.32
CA ARG A 101 -16.68 -5.39 5.37
C ARG A 101 -15.29 -5.79 4.88
N TYR A 102 -14.35 -4.87 5.01
CA TYR A 102 -12.91 -5.11 4.85
C TYR A 102 -12.37 -6.06 5.92
#